data_AF-A0A137QXK9-F1
#
_entry.id   AF-A0A137QXK9-F1
#
_cell.length_a   1.000
_cell.length_b   1.000
_cell.length_c   1.000
_cell.angle_alpha   90.00
_cell.angle_beta   90.00
_cell.angle_gamma   90.00
#
_symmetry.space_group_name_H-M   'P 1'
#
loop_
_entity.id
_entity.type
_entity.pdbx_description
1 polymer ?
#
loop_
_entity_poly.entity_id
_entity_poly.type
_entity_poly.pdbx_seq_one_letter_code
_entity_poly.pdbx_strand_id
1 'polypeptide(L)'
;MFDLFVVFGLVFEHDKSELFHFSCQKGDDNLPIDLGYAPYTGDTPLCPKPFWQYLGFYFDWQLTFREHVHYYSTKAISMVCTMGMLGNSLRGLSPKQKWLLYRLCVVSIATYGFCLWCHELHPHKAHLASLNKM
;
A
#
# COMPACT_ATOMS: atom_id res chain seq x y z
N MET A 1 19.28 -14.59 -18.65
CA MET A 1 18.25 -13.51 -18.59
C MET A 1 18.88 -12.16 -18.94
N PHE A 2 20.01 -11.80 -18.32
CA PHE A 2 20.78 -10.59 -18.64
C PHE A 2 21.30 -10.57 -20.08
N ASP A 3 21.72 -11.71 -20.64
CA ASP A 3 22.12 -11.79 -22.05
C ASP A 3 21.01 -11.35 -23.00
N LEU A 4 19.75 -11.63 -22.64
CA LEU A 4 18.59 -11.20 -23.41
C LEU A 4 18.48 -9.66 -23.40
N PHE A 5 18.64 -9.03 -22.23
CA PHE A 5 18.62 -7.57 -22.12
C PHE A 5 19.74 -6.92 -22.94
N VAL A 6 20.95 -7.50 -22.92
CA VAL A 6 22.08 -7.03 -23.73
C VAL A 6 21.79 -7.17 -25.23
N VAL A 7 21.19 -8.28 -25.66
CA VAL A 7 20.76 -8.49 -27.06
C VAL A 7 19.72 -7.43 -27.48
N PHE A 8 18.85 -6.99 -26.56
CA PHE A 8 17.89 -5.92 -26.79
C PHE A 8 18.47 -4.51 -26.61
N GLY A 9 19.76 -4.36 -26.29
CA GLY A 9 20.40 -3.06 -26.05
C GLY A 9 19.89 -2.36 -24.78
N LEU A 10 19.28 -3.11 -23.85
CA LEU A 10 18.76 -2.59 -22.58
C LEU A 10 19.86 -2.69 -21.51
N VAL A 11 20.10 -1.57 -20.82
CA VAL A 11 21.05 -1.49 -19.71
C VAL A 11 20.28 -1.35 -18.40
N PHE A 12 20.63 -2.16 -17.42
CA PHE A 12 20.02 -2.12 -16.10
C PHE A 12 20.69 -1.04 -15.23
N GLU A 13 19.90 -0.10 -14.72
CA GLU A 13 20.42 0.96 -13.85
C GLU A 13 20.41 0.45 -12.40
N HIS A 14 21.61 0.22 -11.86
CA HIS A 14 21.79 -0.42 -10.56
C HIS A 14 21.14 0.38 -9.42
N ASP A 15 21.30 1.70 -9.41
CA ASP A 15 20.76 2.57 -8.35
C ASP A 15 19.23 2.57 -8.25
N LYS A 16 18.53 2.12 -9.30
CA LYS A 16 17.06 2.07 -9.36
C LYS A 16 16.52 0.64 -9.25
N SER A 17 17.39 -0.34 -9.06
CA SER A 17 16.97 -1.72 -8.99
C SER A 17 16.42 -2.08 -7.61
N GLU A 18 15.20 -2.58 -7.59
CA GLU A 18 14.51 -2.99 -6.38
C GLU A 18 14.12 -4.45 -6.53
N LEU A 19 14.47 -5.27 -5.53
CA LEU A 19 14.03 -6.64 -5.47
C LEU A 19 12.83 -6.76 -4.54
N PHE A 20 11.83 -7.48 -5.02
CA PHE A 20 10.68 -7.85 -4.22
C PHE A 20 10.11 -9.16 -4.71
N HIS A 21 9.86 -10.05 -3.77
CA HIS A 21 9.35 -11.38 -4.04
C HIS A 21 8.01 -11.55 -3.34
N PHE A 22 7.03 -12.09 -4.06
CA PHE A 22 5.76 -12.45 -3.48
C PHE A 22 5.77 -13.94 -3.15
N SER A 23 5.68 -14.28 -1.87
CA SER A 23 5.64 -15.68 -1.41
C SER A 23 4.45 -15.91 -0.51
N CYS A 24 3.71 -16.99 -0.77
CA CYS A 24 2.66 -17.47 0.13
C CYS A 24 3.21 -18.45 1.18
N GLN A 25 4.50 -18.81 1.12
CA GLN A 25 5.08 -19.75 2.07
C GLN A 25 5.34 -19.07 3.41
N LYS A 26 4.87 -19.70 4.48
CA LYS A 26 5.16 -19.28 5.86
C LYS A 26 6.54 -19.78 6.25
N GLY A 27 7.40 -18.86 6.71
CA GLY A 27 8.78 -19.18 7.11
C GLY A 27 9.80 -19.05 5.98
N ASP A 28 9.40 -18.48 4.83
CA ASP A 28 10.33 -18.03 3.81
C ASP A 28 11.03 -16.76 4.34
N ASP A 29 12.32 -16.86 4.62
CA ASP A 29 13.12 -15.69 4.94
C ASP A 29 13.31 -14.93 3.62
N ASN A 30 13.05 -13.62 3.59
CA ASN A 30 13.26 -12.79 2.40
C ASN A 30 14.75 -12.73 2.06
N LEU A 31 15.26 -13.79 1.43
CA LEU A 31 16.67 -14.01 1.20
C LEU A 31 17.18 -13.06 0.12
N PRO A 32 18.40 -12.51 0.29
CA PRO A 32 19.02 -11.69 -0.73
C PRO A 32 19.35 -12.53 -1.97
N ILE A 33 19.19 -11.93 -3.16
CA ILE A 33 19.49 -12.60 -4.43
C ILE A 33 20.84 -12.13 -4.97
N ASP A 34 21.68 -13.08 -5.37
CA ASP A 34 22.86 -12.81 -6.17
C ASP A 34 22.47 -12.88 -7.65
N LEU A 35 22.67 -11.78 -8.37
CA LEU A 35 22.34 -11.70 -9.80
C LEU A 35 23.52 -12.15 -10.68
N GLY A 36 24.69 -12.38 -10.09
CA GLY A 36 25.91 -12.77 -10.80
C GLY A 36 26.44 -11.67 -11.72
N TYR A 37 26.00 -10.42 -11.53
CA TYR A 37 26.39 -9.26 -12.32
C TYR A 37 26.64 -8.06 -11.42
N ALA A 38 27.79 -7.41 -11.58
CA ALA A 38 28.20 -6.28 -10.75
C ALA A 38 27.17 -5.12 -10.82
N PRO A 39 26.80 -4.47 -9.70
CA PRO A 39 27.36 -4.62 -8.36
C PRO A 39 26.72 -5.74 -7.52
N TYR A 40 25.75 -6.49 -8.06
CA TYR A 40 25.04 -7.57 -7.35
C TYR A 40 25.72 -8.91 -7.57
N THR A 41 26.92 -9.02 -7.00
CA THR A 41 27.76 -10.23 -7.00
C THR A 41 27.98 -10.62 -5.55
N GLY A 42 27.90 -11.91 -5.19
CA GLY A 42 28.19 -12.57 -3.90
C GLY A 42 28.47 -11.71 -2.66
N ASP A 43 29.48 -10.85 -2.70
CA ASP A 43 29.88 -9.92 -1.63
C ASP A 43 28.86 -8.78 -1.35
N THR A 44 28.07 -8.39 -2.35
CA THR A 44 27.03 -7.34 -2.27
C THR A 44 25.73 -7.82 -2.92
N PRO A 45 25.02 -8.79 -2.32
CA PRO A 45 23.80 -9.32 -2.91
C PRO A 45 22.66 -8.29 -2.81
N LEU A 46 21.69 -8.38 -3.73
CA LEU A 46 20.57 -7.47 -3.76
C LEU A 46 19.55 -7.88 -2.67
N CYS A 47 19.44 -7.05 -1.64
CA CYS A 47 18.50 -7.28 -0.54
C CYS A 47 17.07 -6.90 -0.95
N PRO A 48 16.07 -7.76 -0.72
CA PRO A 48 14.68 -7.43 -0.96
C PRO A 48 14.20 -6.33 -0.01
N LYS A 49 13.34 -5.43 -0.52
CA LYS A 49 12.70 -4.43 0.33
C LYS A 49 11.58 -5.07 1.17
N PRO A 50 11.36 -4.60 2.40
CA PRO A 50 10.29 -5.13 3.25
C PRO A 50 8.88 -4.76 2.73
N PHE A 51 8.77 -3.58 2.12
CA PHE A 51 7.53 -3.05 1.56
C PHE A 51 7.80 -2.48 0.17
N TRP A 52 6.88 -2.73 -0.76
CA TRP A 52 6.91 -2.11 -2.08
C TRP A 52 5.77 -1.10 -2.21
N GLN A 53 6.09 0.12 -2.62
CA GLN A 53 5.08 1.12 -2.93
C GLN A 53 4.83 1.17 -4.45
N TYR A 54 3.63 0.81 -4.89
CA TYR A 54 3.25 0.89 -6.30
C TYR A 54 1.93 1.63 -6.45
N LEU A 55 1.93 2.73 -7.22
CA LEU A 55 0.76 3.58 -7.47
C LEU A 55 0.04 4.07 -6.19
N GLY A 56 0.76 4.17 -5.06
CA GLY A 56 0.19 4.55 -3.76
C GLY A 56 -0.27 3.38 -2.88
N PHE A 57 -0.22 2.15 -3.38
CA PHE A 57 -0.44 0.95 -2.58
C PHE A 57 0.85 0.48 -1.94
N TYR A 58 0.74 -0.03 -0.71
CA TYR A 58 1.85 -0.66 0.00
C TYR A 58 1.62 -2.16 -0.04
N PHE A 59 2.58 -2.87 -0.62
CA PHE A 59 2.55 -4.32 -0.72
C PHE A 59 3.54 -4.92 0.28
N ASP A 60 3.05 -5.92 1.00
CA ASP A 60 3.88 -6.83 1.78
C ASP A 60 4.25 -8.02 0.89
N TRP A 61 5.37 -8.69 1.16
CA TRP A 61 5.79 -9.89 0.45
C TRP A 61 4.78 -11.03 0.52
N GLN A 62 3.99 -11.10 1.59
CA GLN A 62 2.88 -12.05 1.77
C GLN A 62 1.53 -11.53 1.25
N LEU A 63 1.48 -10.33 0.65
CA LEU A 63 0.23 -9.66 0.26
C LEU A 63 -0.78 -9.56 1.41
N THR A 64 -0.31 -9.38 2.65
CA THR A 64 -1.18 -9.21 3.82
C THR A 64 -1.78 -7.80 3.93
N PHE A 65 -1.22 -6.83 3.21
CA PHE A 65 -1.62 -5.42 3.20
C PHE A 65 -1.66 -4.76 4.60
N ARG A 66 -0.91 -5.28 5.58
CA ARG A 66 -0.96 -4.77 6.97
C ARG A 66 -0.40 -3.37 7.04
N GLU A 67 0.73 -3.13 6.37
CA GLU A 67 1.37 -1.82 6.34
C GLU A 67 0.49 -0.80 5.60
N HIS A 68 -0.17 -1.23 4.52
CA HIS A 68 -1.13 -0.40 3.79
C HIS A 68 -2.28 0.05 4.70
N VAL A 69 -2.90 -0.90 5.41
CA VAL A 69 -3.99 -0.61 6.35
C VAL A 69 -3.51 0.31 7.46
N HIS A 70 -2.33 0.06 8.02
CA HIS A 70 -1.78 0.88 9.09
C HIS A 70 -1.56 2.34 8.64
N TYR A 71 -0.94 2.52 7.47
CA TYR A 71 -0.68 3.84 6.89
C TYR A 71 -1.98 4.62 6.59
N TYR A 72 -2.93 4.00 5.89
CA TYR A 72 -4.17 4.67 5.50
C TYR A 72 -5.12 4.88 6.69
N SER A 73 -5.13 3.99 7.67
CA SER A 73 -5.89 4.19 8.92
C SER A 73 -5.34 5.39 9.70
N THR A 74 -4.01 5.48 9.83
CA THR A 74 -3.37 6.64 10.48
C THR A 74 -3.68 7.93 9.74
N LYS A 75 -3.66 7.90 8.40
CA LYS A 75 -4.03 9.05 7.56
C LYS A 75 -5.51 9.44 7.75
N ALA A 76 -6.41 8.47 7.81
CA ALA A 76 -7.84 8.71 8.04
C ALA A 76 -8.09 9.31 9.43
N ILE A 77 -7.43 8.79 10.48
CA ILE A 77 -7.52 9.33 11.85
C ILE A 77 -7.00 10.77 11.89
N SER A 78 -5.86 11.04 11.24
CA SER A 78 -5.32 12.41 11.12
C SER A 78 -6.34 13.35 10.47
N MET A 79 -7.03 12.91 9.42
CA MET A 79 -8.10 13.69 8.76
C MET A 79 -9.31 13.94 9.67
N VAL A 80 -9.68 12.98 10.52
CA VAL A 80 -10.74 13.19 11.53
C VAL A 80 -10.32 14.26 12.54
N CYS A 81 -9.07 14.23 13.01
CA CYS A 81 -8.53 15.23 13.92
C CYS A 81 -8.53 16.63 13.30
N THR A 82 -8.07 16.78 12.05
CA THR A 82 -8.09 18.07 11.35
C THR A 82 -9.50 18.56 11.08
N MET A 83 -10.44 17.66 10.77
CA MET A 83 -11.87 17.99 10.67
C MET A 83 -12.43 18.51 12.00
N GLY A 84 -12.02 17.90 13.12
CA GLY A 84 -12.36 18.39 14.46
C GLY A 84 -11.85 19.82 14.71
N MET A 85 -10.60 20.10 14.34
CA MET A 85 -10.03 21.45 14.42
C MET A 85 -10.79 22.46 13.56
N LEU A 86 -11.11 22.09 12.31
CA LEU A 86 -11.88 22.94 11.39
C LEU A 86 -13.30 23.22 11.92
N GLY A 87 -13.93 22.20 12.52
CA GLY A 87 -15.27 22.29 13.08
C GLY A 87 -15.40 23.16 14.34
N ASN A 88 -14.30 23.45 15.02
CA ASN A 88 -14.25 24.24 16.27
C ASN A 88 -13.92 25.73 16.05
N SER A 89 -14.02 26.23 14.81
CA SER A 89 -13.87 27.66 14.50
C SER A 89 -15.09 28.49 14.99
N LEU A 90 -14.93 29.82 15.13
CA LEU A 90 -15.95 30.77 15.62
C LEU A 90 -17.31 30.68 14.89
N ARG A 91 -17.33 30.16 13.66
CA ARG A 91 -18.54 29.84 12.87
C ARG A 91 -18.47 28.41 12.35
N GLY A 92 -18.27 27.45 13.25
CA GLY A 92 -18.00 26.05 12.95
C GLY A 92 -18.98 25.37 11.98
N LEU A 93 -18.59 24.19 11.52
CA LEU A 93 -19.37 23.41 10.56
C LEU A 93 -20.70 22.93 11.17
N SER A 94 -21.79 23.06 10.42
CA SER A 94 -23.07 22.45 10.79
C SER A 94 -22.97 20.91 10.82
N PRO A 95 -23.82 20.20 11.59
CA PRO A 95 -23.80 18.73 11.64
C PRO A 95 -23.91 18.07 10.26
N LYS A 96 -24.73 18.62 9.36
CA LYS A 96 -24.88 18.12 7.98
C LYS A 96 -23.58 18.26 7.17
N GLN A 97 -22.87 19.39 7.32
CA GLN A 97 -21.59 19.60 6.63
C GLN A 97 -20.49 18.71 7.20
N LYS A 98 -20.45 18.49 8.52
CA LYS A 98 -19.51 17.56 9.15
C LYS A 98 -19.71 16.12 8.66
N TRP A 99 -20.97 15.68 8.57
CA TRP A 99 -21.29 14.35 8.02
C TRP A 99 -20.87 14.21 6.55
N LEU A 100 -21.15 15.22 5.73
CA LEU A 100 -20.77 15.22 4.31
C LEU A 100 -19.24 15.18 4.15
N LEU A 101 -18.51 15.96 4.93
CA LEU A 101 -17.05 15.99 4.92
C LEU A 101 -16.45 14.64 5.36
N TYR A 102 -17.02 14.01 6.40
CA TYR A 102 -16.62 12.68 6.84
C TYR A 102 -16.79 11.64 5.72
N ARG A 103 -17.97 11.61 5.08
CA ARG A 103 -18.28 10.66 4.01
C ARG A 103 -17.42 10.85 2.76
N LEU A 104 -17.10 12.09 2.40
CA LEU A 104 -16.32 12.38 1.20
C LEU A 104 -14.81 12.24 1.41
N CYS A 105 -14.28 12.63 2.57
CA CYS A 105 -12.83 12.71 2.79
C CYS A 105 -12.30 11.59 3.68
N VAL A 106 -12.97 11.24 4.77
CA VAL A 106 -12.46 10.24 5.71
C VAL A 106 -12.74 8.83 5.19
N VAL A 107 -13.99 8.58 4.76
CA VAL A 107 -14.36 7.27 4.22
C VAL A 107 -13.55 6.94 2.98
N SER A 108 -13.36 7.89 2.05
CA SER A 108 -12.58 7.66 0.82
C SER A 108 -11.13 7.25 1.11
N ILE A 109 -10.48 7.88 2.09
CA ILE A 109 -9.12 7.53 2.54
C ILE A 109 -9.10 6.16 3.22
N ALA A 110 -10.05 5.90 4.13
CA ALA A 110 -10.11 4.64 4.86
C ALA A 110 -10.45 3.43 3.98
N THR A 111 -11.25 3.64 2.92
CA THR A 111 -11.62 2.59 1.96
C THR A 111 -10.64 2.46 0.79
N TYR A 112 -9.58 3.27 0.76
CA TYR A 112 -8.58 3.19 -0.29
C TYR A 112 -7.89 1.82 -0.25
N GLY A 113 -7.82 1.13 -1.39
CA GLY A 113 -7.23 -0.22 -1.48
C GLY A 113 -8.10 -1.37 -0.98
N PHE A 114 -9.32 -1.08 -0.50
CA PHE A 114 -10.25 -2.11 -0.05
C PHE A 114 -10.58 -3.15 -1.14
N CYS A 115 -10.80 -2.71 -2.38
CA CYS A 115 -11.06 -3.63 -3.50
C CYS A 115 -9.87 -4.54 -3.84
N LEU A 116 -8.65 -4.14 -3.48
CA LEU A 116 -7.43 -4.86 -3.84
C LEU A 116 -7.15 -6.01 -2.87
N TRP A 117 -7.26 -5.77 -1.56
CA TRP A 117 -7.04 -6.85 -0.58
C TRP A 117 -8.25 -7.77 -0.48
N CYS A 118 -9.47 -7.25 -0.63
CA CYS A 118 -10.66 -7.98 -0.21
C CYS A 118 -11.20 -8.97 -1.27
N HIS A 119 -10.25 -9.61 -1.97
CA HIS A 119 -10.51 -10.73 -2.88
C HIS A 119 -11.14 -11.95 -2.17
N GLU A 120 -10.94 -12.08 -0.85
CA GLU A 120 -11.60 -13.09 -0.01
C GLU A 120 -13.02 -12.71 0.45
N LEU A 121 -13.52 -11.49 0.16
CA LEU A 121 -14.85 -11.05 0.59
C LEU A 121 -15.96 -11.47 -0.37
N HIS A 122 -16.05 -12.76 -0.67
CA HIS A 122 -17.32 -13.34 -1.12
C HIS A 122 -18.42 -13.26 -0.03
N PRO A 123 -18.15 -13.24 1.31
CA PRO A 123 -19.22 -13.12 2.31
C PRO A 123 -19.56 -11.68 2.76
N HIS A 124 -18.61 -10.73 2.73
CA HIS A 124 -18.81 -9.40 3.37
C HIS A 124 -19.31 -8.27 2.46
N LYS A 125 -19.66 -8.55 1.20
CA LYS A 125 -20.40 -7.59 0.35
C LYS A 125 -21.67 -7.07 1.04
N ALA A 126 -22.29 -7.90 1.90
CA ALA A 126 -23.45 -7.51 2.70
C ALA A 126 -23.17 -6.38 3.71
N HIS A 127 -22.00 -6.37 4.37
CA HIS A 127 -21.65 -5.33 5.34
C HIS A 127 -21.32 -3.97 4.70
N LEU A 128 -20.78 -3.98 3.49
CA LEU A 128 -20.56 -2.74 2.71
C LEU A 128 -21.88 -2.21 2.14
N ALA A 129 -22.79 -3.10 1.73
CA ALA A 129 -24.13 -2.70 1.31
C ALA A 129 -24.90 -2.02 2.46
N SER A 130 -24.67 -2.42 3.72
CA SER A 130 -25.23 -1.68 4.88
C SER A 130 -24.58 -0.32 5.11
N LEU A 131 -23.28 -0.17 4.85
CA LEU A 131 -22.60 1.14 4.96
C LEU A 131 -23.03 2.11 3.85
N ASN A 132 -23.34 1.62 2.65
CA ASN A 132 -23.87 2.46 1.56
C ASN A 132 -25.37 2.81 1.72
N LYS A 133 -26.09 2.09 2.58
CA LYS A 133 -27.50 2.35 2.91
C LYS A 133 -27.70 3.29 4.10
N MET A 134 -26.64 3.66 4.82
CA MET A 134 -26.64 4.71 5.84
C MET A 134 -26.26 6.08 5.25
#